data_AF-A0A3S1EF32-F1
#
_entry.id   AF-A0A3S1EF32-F1
#
_cell.length_a   1.000
_cell.length_b   1.000
_cell.length_c   1.000
_cell.angle_alpha   90.00
_cell.angle_beta   90.00
_cell.angle_gamma   90.00
#
_symmetry.space_group_name_H-M   'P 1'
#
loop_
_entity.id
_entity.type
_entity.pdbx_description
1 polymer ?
#
loop_
_entity_poly.entity_id
_entity_poly.type
_entity_poly.pdbx_seq_one_letter_code
_entity_poly.pdbx_strand_id
1 'polypeptide(L)' 'MTPFDRPPVGMNLARTSKVVAQAFDAAMAEAGGTLPVWLTLLSVKSKELANQRELAGMIGIQGATLTHHLN' A
#
# COMPACT_ATOMS: atom_id res chain seq x y z
N MET A 1 36.00 6.34 11.84
CA MET A 1 34.64 6.55 11.29
C MET A 1 33.83 5.32 11.70
N THR A 2 32.83 5.48 12.56
CA THR A 2 32.13 4.31 13.11
C THR A 2 31.00 3.90 12.14
N PRO A 3 30.62 2.63 12.06
CA PRO A 3 29.53 2.16 11.19
C PRO A 3 28.14 2.74 11.52
N PHE A 4 28.05 3.65 12.51
CA PHE A 4 26.81 4.30 12.97
C PHE A 4 26.68 5.77 12.52
N ASP A 5 27.62 6.29 11.73
CA ASP A 5 27.57 7.68 11.26
C ASP A 5 26.40 7.94 10.29
N ARG A 6 25.71 6.89 9.83
CA ARG A 6 24.44 6.94 9.09
C ARG A 6 23.46 5.90 9.61
N PRO A 7 22.15 6.21 9.67
CA PRO A 7 21.15 5.21 10.04
C PRO A 7 21.23 4.00 9.09
N PRO A 8 21.02 2.77 9.60
CA PRO A 8 20.96 1.58 8.75
C PRO A 8 19.94 1.75 7.62
N VAL A 9 20.27 1.22 6.44
CA VAL A 9 19.39 1.34 5.25
C VAL A 9 17.97 0.86 5.52
N GLY A 10 17.80 -0.22 6.29
CA GLY A 10 16.48 -0.72 6.68
C GLY A 10 15.65 0.25 7.51
N MET A 11 16.29 1.05 8.39
CA MET A 11 15.61 2.08 9.17
C MET A 11 15.16 3.24 8.28
N ASN A 12 16.02 3.67 7.35
CA ASN A 12 15.65 4.70 6.38
C ASN A 12 14.51 4.21 5.48
N LEU A 13 14.58 2.98 4.97
CA LEU A 13 13.52 2.38 4.17
C LEU A 13 12.19 2.36 4.94
N ALA A 14 12.17 1.85 6.17
CA ALA A 14 10.95 1.79 6.97
C ALA A 14 10.32 3.18 7.21
N ARG A 15 11.15 4.20 7.52
CA ARG A 15 10.68 5.58 7.71
C ARG A 15 10.15 6.17 6.42
N THR A 16 10.87 6.01 5.32
CA THR A 16 10.45 6.49 4.00
C THR A 16 9.14 5.82 3.58
N SER A 17 9.03 4.49 3.69
CA SER A 17 7.80 3.76 3.37
C SER A 17 6.61 4.26 4.17
N LYS A 18 6.78 4.54 5.46
CA LYS A 18 5.71 5.09 6.30
C LYS A 18 5.24 6.46 5.80
N VAL A 19 6.16 7.38 5.51
CA VAL A 19 5.82 8.73 5.03
C VAL A 19 5.14 8.66 3.66
N VAL A 20 5.64 7.81 2.75
CA VAL A 20 5.05 7.64 1.42
C VAL A 20 3.65 7.03 1.51
N ALA A 21 3.44 6.01 2.35
CA ALA A 21 2.12 5.40 2.56
C ALA A 21 1.10 6.43 3.07
N GLN A 22 1.47 7.23 4.07
CA GLN A 22 0.61 8.28 4.61
C GLN A 22 0.25 9.35 3.56
N ALA A 23 1.24 9.78 2.76
CA ALA A 23 1.00 10.74 1.69
C ALA A 23 0.09 10.18 0.59
N PHE A 24 0.25 8.90 0.27
CA PHE A 24 -0.59 8.21 -0.71
C PHE A 24 -2.03 8.08 -0.21
N ASP A 25 -2.22 7.65 1.04
CA ASP A 25 -3.54 7.57 1.68
C ASP A 25 -4.25 8.94 1.70
N ALA A 26 -3.52 10.02 2.01
CA ALA A 26 -4.06 11.37 1.97
C ALA A 26 -4.51 11.77 0.56
N ALA A 27 -3.68 11.54 -0.47
CA ALA A 27 -4.02 11.85 -1.85
C ALA A 27 -5.22 11.05 -2.37
N MET A 28 -5.36 9.79 -1.96
CA MET A 28 -6.54 8.99 -2.28
C MET A 28 -7.79 9.53 -1.59
N ALA A 29 -7.70 9.92 -0.31
CA ALA A 29 -8.81 10.48 0.43
C ALA A 29 -9.30 11.81 -0.18
N GLU A 30 -8.39 12.66 -0.65
CA GLU A 30 -8.73 13.89 -1.40
C GLU A 30 -9.52 13.60 -2.68
N ALA A 31 -9.23 12.47 -3.34
CA ALA A 31 -9.96 11.99 -4.51
C ALA A 31 -11.24 11.20 -4.15
N GLY A 32 -11.61 11.09 -2.86
CA GLY A 32 -12.76 10.32 -2.38
C GLY A 32 -12.57 8.80 -2.44
N GLY A 33 -11.33 8.33 -2.50
CA GLY A 33 -10.98 6.91 -2.65
C GLY A 33 -10.21 6.33 -1.46
N THR A 34 -9.93 5.04 -1.55
CA THR A 34 -9.11 4.27 -0.60
C THR A 34 -8.16 3.34 -1.36
N LEU A 35 -7.12 2.84 -0.68
CA LEU A 35 -6.16 1.89 -1.26
C LEU A 35 -6.84 0.65 -1.88
N PRO A 36 -7.79 -0.02 -1.20
CA PRO A 36 -8.60 -1.09 -1.78
C PRO A 36 -9.29 -0.73 -3.09
N VAL A 37 -9.98 0.42 -3.13
CA VAL A 37 -10.69 0.88 -4.32
C VAL A 37 -9.71 1.12 -5.47
N TRP A 38 -8.56 1.75 -5.19
CA TRP A 38 -7.53 1.99 -6.19
C TRP A 38 -6.94 0.69 -6.77
N LEU A 39 -6.67 -0.31 -5.94
CA LEU A 39 -6.14 -1.61 -6.41
C LEU A 39 -7.16 -2.34 -7.28
N THR A 40 -8.44 -2.33 -6.91
CA THR A 40 -9.51 -2.89 -7.73
C THR A 40 -9.57 -2.19 -9.09
N LEU A 41 -9.55 -0.86 -9.10
CA LEU A 41 -9.55 -0.08 -10.35
C LEU A 41 -8.30 -0.35 -11.19
N LEU A 42 -7.13 -0.50 -10.57
CA LEU A 42 -5.87 -0.82 -11.25
C LEU A 42 -5.91 -2.20 -11.89
N SER A 43 -6.41 -3.21 -11.17
CA SER A 43 -6.59 -4.59 -11.68
C SER A 43 -7.57 -4.64 -12.87
N VAL A 44 -8.68 -3.90 -12.78
CA VAL A 44 -9.61 -3.76 -13.92
C VAL A 44 -8.92 -3.08 -15.10
N LYS A 45 -8.18 -1.99 -14.86
CA LYS A 45 -7.46 -1.23 -15.91
C LYS A 45 -6.35 -2.04 -16.56
N SER A 46 -5.61 -2.85 -15.80
CA SER A 46 -4.52 -3.68 -16.29
C SER A 46 -5.00 -4.94 -17.03
N LYS A 47 -6.31 -5.26 -16.95
CA LYS A 47 -6.90 -6.54 -17.39
C LYS A 47 -6.33 -7.75 -16.67
N GLU A 48 -5.59 -7.56 -15.57
CA GLU A 48 -5.23 -8.65 -14.67
C GLU A 48 -6.37 -8.84 -13.69
N LEU A 49 -7.30 -9.73 -14.03
CA LEU A 49 -8.41 -10.10 -13.16
C LEU A 49 -7.87 -10.86 -11.94
N ALA A 50 -7.46 -10.11 -10.93
CA ALA A 50 -6.99 -10.65 -9.65
C ALA A 50 -8.20 -10.85 -8.73
N ASN A 51 -8.32 -12.03 -8.15
CA ASN A 51 -9.30 -12.26 -7.11
C ASN A 51 -8.90 -11.51 -5.82
N GLN A 52 -9.84 -11.38 -4.88
CA GLN A 52 -9.64 -10.60 -3.66
C GLN A 52 -8.41 -11.03 -2.83
N ARG A 53 -8.07 -12.32 -2.81
CA ARG A 53 -6.90 -12.82 -2.08
C ARG A 53 -5.60 -12.38 -2.75
N GLU A 54 -5.57 -12.35 -4.08
CA GLU A 54 -4.43 -11.86 -4.86
C GLU A 54 -4.25 -10.36 -4.67
N LEU A 55 -5.32 -9.58 -4.74
CA LEU A 55 -5.29 -8.13 -4.47
C LEU A 55 -4.78 -7.80 -3.06
N ALA A 56 -5.22 -8.56 -2.04
CA ALA A 56 -4.74 -8.38 -0.68
C ALA A 56 -3.23 -8.73 -0.54
N GLY A 57 -2.79 -9.78 -1.23
CA GLY A 57 -1.39 -10.19 -1.28
C GLY A 57 -0.47 -9.12 -1.89
N MET A 58 -0.92 -8.40 -2.92
CA MET A 58 -0.13 -7.35 -3.59
C MET A 58 0.25 -6.18 -2.68
N ILE A 59 -0.50 -5.93 -1.61
CA ILE A 59 -0.21 -4.87 -0.63
C ILE A 59 0.17 -5.40 0.76
N GLY A 60 0.46 -6.71 0.86
CA GLY A 60 0.93 -7.32 2.10
C GLY A 60 -0.09 -7.32 3.24
N ILE A 61 -1.39 -7.22 2.94
CA ILE A 61 -2.46 -7.32 3.95
C ILE A 61 -3.13 -8.69 3.89
N GLN A 62 -3.65 -9.17 5.02
CA GLN A 62 -4.48 -10.37 5.03
C GLN A 62 -5.86 -10.05 4.41
N GLY A 63 -6.36 -10.98 3.57
CA GLY A 63 -7.60 -10.81 2.79
C GLY A 63 -8.84 -10.41 3.58
N ALA A 64 -8.93 -10.75 4.87
CA ALA A 64 -10.03 -10.35 5.75
C ALA A 64 -10.16 -8.82 5.90
N THR A 65 -9.05 -8.07 5.84
CA THR A 65 -9.06 -6.60 5.91
C THR A 65 -9.65 -6.00 4.63
N LEU A 66 -9.37 -6.62 3.48
CA LEU A 66 -9.88 -6.16 2.20
C LEU A 66 -11.41 -6.34 2.08
N THR A 67 -11.98 -7.41 2.64
CA THR A 67 -13.44 -7.63 2.66
C THR A 67 -14.20 -6.52 3.40
N HIS A 68 -13.61 -5.96 4.45
CA HIS A 68 -14.22 -4.89 5.22
C HIS A 68 -14.23 -3.54 4.46
N HIS A 69 -13.28 -3.32 3.55
CA HIS A 69 -13.19 -2.06 2.80
C HIS A 69 -13.97 -2.05 1.48
N LEU A 70 -14.43 -3.21 1.01
CA LEU A 70 -15.16 -3.36 -0.26
C LEU A 70 -16.68 -3.48 -0.08
N ASN A 71 -17.18 -3.63 1.15
CA ASN A 71 -18.60 -3.62 1.50
C ASN A 71 -18.96 -2.33 2.23
#